data_AF-A0A170UMJ0-F1
#
_entry.id   AF-A0A170UMJ0-F1
#
_cell.length_a   1.000
_cell.length_b   1.000
_cell.length_c   1.000
_cell.angle_alpha   90.00
_cell.angle_beta   90.00
_cell.angle_gamma   90.00
#
_symmetry.space_group_name_H-M   'P 1'
#
loop_
_entity.id
_entity.type
_entity.pdbx_description
1 polymer ?
#
loop_
_entity_poly.entity_id
_entity_poly.type
_entity_poly.pdbx_seq_one_letter_code
_entity_poly.pdbx_strand_id
1 'polypeptide(L)'
;AVDRCHQSSLSDAREAFVNVVADMLSAFKLTQSYNSSTSLMAPGSLKLLPLYILALLKYVAFRTGQSTRLDDRVFAMCQMKS
;
A
#
# COMPACT_ATOMS: atom_id res chain seq x y z
N ALA A 1 -4.63 -7.06 -6.16
CA ALA A 1 -3.37 -7.08 -5.39
C ALA A 1 -2.99 -8.49 -4.94
N VAL A 2 -3.87 -9.21 -4.24
CA VAL A 2 -3.65 -10.63 -3.88
C VAL A 2 -3.37 -11.49 -5.12
N ASP A 3 -4.13 -11.32 -6.21
CA ASP A 3 -3.85 -12.05 -7.46
C ASP A 3 -2.52 -11.64 -8.12
N ARG A 4 -2.09 -10.37 -7.92
CA ARG A 4 -0.75 -9.92 -8.35
C ARG A 4 0.35 -10.47 -7.44
N CYS A 5 0.17 -10.68 -6.14
CA CYS A 5 1.15 -11.40 -5.29
C CYS A 5 1.30 -12.89 -5.63
N HIS A 6 0.26 -13.50 -6.20
CA HIS A 6 0.34 -14.88 -6.67
C HIS A 6 0.96 -14.98 -8.08
N GLN A 7 0.78 -13.98 -8.94
CA GLN A 7 1.32 -13.95 -10.31
C GLN A 7 2.69 -13.26 -10.42
N SER A 8 2.97 -12.28 -9.58
CA SER A 8 4.23 -11.54 -9.47
C SER A 8 4.73 -11.54 -8.02
N SER A 9 6.03 -11.31 -7.84
CA SER A 9 6.67 -11.43 -6.52
C SER A 9 6.01 -10.53 -5.46
N LEU A 10 6.02 -10.96 -4.20
CA LEU A 10 5.52 -10.16 -3.06
C LEU A 10 6.11 -8.75 -3.04
N SER A 11 7.37 -8.62 -3.44
CA SER A 11 8.10 -7.35 -3.55
C SER A 11 7.46 -6.40 -4.56
N ASP A 12 7.09 -6.91 -5.75
CA ASP A 12 6.48 -6.14 -6.83
C ASP A 12 5.10 -5.58 -6.43
N ALA A 13 4.30 -6.37 -5.71
CA ALA A 13 3.04 -5.89 -5.18
C ALA A 13 3.21 -4.78 -4.13
N ARG A 14 4.26 -4.84 -3.31
CA ARG A 14 4.57 -3.79 -2.32
C ARG A 14 4.99 -2.50 -3.02
N GLU A 15 5.83 -2.58 -4.04
CA GLU A 15 6.23 -1.42 -4.84
C GLU A 15 5.03 -0.78 -5.54
N ALA A 16 4.15 -1.59 -6.13
CA ALA A 16 2.93 -1.10 -6.76
C ALA A 16 2.04 -0.32 -5.77
N PHE A 17 1.89 -0.80 -4.52
CA PHE A 17 1.13 -0.07 -3.50
C PHE A 17 1.76 1.27 -3.13
N VAL A 18 3.08 1.33 -2.99
CA VAL A 18 3.80 2.57 -2.67
C VAL A 18 3.67 3.57 -3.83
N ASN A 19 3.83 3.11 -5.07
CA ASN A 19 3.70 3.95 -6.26
C ASN A 19 2.29 4.55 -6.37
N VAL A 20 1.25 3.77 -6.13
CA VAL A 20 -0.14 4.28 -6.13
C VAL A 20 -0.34 5.40 -5.10
N VAL A 21 0.20 5.25 -3.88
CA VAL A 21 0.10 6.32 -2.86
C VAL A 21 0.86 7.56 -3.31
N ALA A 22 2.07 7.39 -3.84
CA ALA A 22 2.90 8.50 -4.31
C ALA A 22 2.23 9.26 -5.46
N ASP A 23 1.64 8.56 -6.43
CA ASP A 23 0.94 9.14 -7.57
C ASP A 23 -0.29 9.93 -7.11
N MET A 24 -1.10 9.37 -6.20
CA MET A 24 -2.30 10.04 -5.69
C MET A 24 -1.96 11.32 -4.91
N LEU A 25 -0.93 11.28 -4.06
CA LEU A 25 -0.48 12.45 -3.29
C LEU A 25 0.18 13.50 -4.19
N SER A 26 0.92 13.07 -5.22
CA SER A 26 1.54 13.96 -6.20
C SER A 26 0.49 14.64 -7.08
N ALA A 27 -0.51 13.89 -7.55
CA ALA A 27 -1.65 14.44 -8.29
C ALA A 27 -2.41 15.46 -7.45
N PHE A 28 -2.67 15.16 -6.16
CA PHE A 28 -3.29 16.12 -5.26
C PHE A 28 -2.44 17.39 -5.09
N LYS A 29 -1.13 17.24 -4.89
CA LYS A 29 -0.22 18.38 -4.79
C LYS A 29 -0.24 19.25 -6.04
N LEU A 30 -0.32 18.66 -7.23
CA LEU A 30 -0.43 19.39 -8.51
C LEU A 30 -1.76 20.15 -8.64
N THR A 31 -2.86 19.61 -8.12
CA THR A 31 -4.16 20.32 -8.09
C THR A 31 -4.17 21.49 -7.11
N GLN A 32 -3.24 21.51 -6.15
CA GLN A 32 -3.12 22.57 -5.18
C GLN A 32 -2.31 23.72 -5.79
N SER A 33 -3.01 24.61 -6.50
CA SER A 33 -2.44 25.86 -7.00
C SER A 33 -1.93 26.65 -5.79
N TYR A 34 -0.61 26.83 -5.69
CA TYR A 34 0.08 27.53 -4.59
C TYR A 34 0.21 26.74 -3.27
N ASN A 35 1.18 25.82 -3.20
CA ASN A 35 1.75 25.42 -1.92
C ASN A 35 3.27 25.29 -2.01
N SER A 36 3.97 26.34 -1.58
CA SER A 36 5.42 26.37 -1.33
C SER A 36 5.80 25.63 -0.03
N SER A 37 4.87 24.88 0.56
CA SER A 37 5.10 24.08 1.75
C SER A 37 5.92 22.84 1.42
N THR A 38 7.01 22.63 2.16
CA THR A 38 7.78 21.37 2.18
C THR A 38 7.03 20.20 2.84
N SER A 39 5.82 20.44 3.36
CA SER A 39 4.97 19.41 3.96
C SER A 39 4.13 18.68 2.92
N LEU A 40 3.97 17.37 3.12
CA LEU A 40 3.06 16.54 2.32
C LEU A 40 1.61 16.78 2.77
N MET A 41 0.83 17.55 2.01
CA MET A 41 -0.60 17.73 2.26
C MET A 41 -1.39 16.60 1.60
N ALA A 42 -2.29 15.98 2.35
CA ALA A 42 -3.26 15.02 1.85
C ALA A 42 -4.69 15.56 2.08
N PRO A 43 -5.62 15.42 1.12
CA PRO A 43 -7.00 15.81 1.33
C PRO A 43 -7.63 14.92 2.42
N GLY A 44 -8.64 15.43 3.12
CA GLY A 44 -9.30 14.71 4.21
C GLY A 44 -9.82 13.33 3.80
N SER A 45 -10.23 13.17 2.54
CA SER A 45 -10.66 11.89 1.96
C SER A 45 -9.52 10.89 1.70
N LEU A 46 -8.30 11.36 1.42
CA LEU A 46 -7.14 10.50 1.15
C LEU A 46 -6.22 10.30 2.36
N LYS A 47 -6.41 11.03 3.47
CA LYS A 47 -5.58 10.87 4.69
C LYS A 47 -5.51 9.42 5.20
N LEU A 48 -6.60 8.66 5.04
CA LEU A 48 -6.66 7.27 5.47
C LEU A 48 -5.96 6.30 4.51
N LEU A 49 -5.76 6.67 3.25
CA LEU A 49 -5.23 5.78 2.23
C LEU A 49 -3.76 5.37 2.49
N PRO A 50 -2.81 6.29 2.79
CA PRO A 50 -1.45 5.91 3.16
C PRO A 50 -1.40 5.04 4.42
N LEU A 51 -2.31 5.29 5.38
CA LEU A 51 -2.38 4.56 6.63
C LEU A 51 -2.89 3.13 6.43
N TYR A 52 -3.91 2.94 5.60
CA TYR A 52 -4.40 1.61 5.22
C TYR A 52 -3.37 0.83 4.39
N ILE A 53 -2.68 1.48 3.45
CA ILE A 53 -1.62 0.82 2.68
C ILE A 53 -0.45 0.42 3.59
N LEU A 54 -0.05 1.25 4.54
CA LEU A 54 0.96 0.88 5.54
C LEU A 54 0.52 -0.31 6.40
N ALA A 55 -0.75 -0.34 6.83
CA ALA A 55 -1.31 -1.46 7.57
C ALA A 55 -1.30 -2.76 6.74
N LEU A 56 -1.67 -2.67 5.46
CA LEU A 56 -1.62 -3.79 4.51
C LEU A 56 -0.19 -4.32 4.33
N LEU A 57 0.79 -3.44 4.17
CA LEU A 57 2.21 -3.81 4.03
C LEU A 57 2.77 -4.50 5.29
N LYS A 58 2.19 -4.25 6.46
CA LYS A 58 2.55 -4.89 7.73
C LYS A 58 1.77 -6.18 7.99
N TYR A 59 0.68 -6.41 7.27
CA TYR A 59 -0.17 -7.58 7.45
C TYR A 59 0.53 -8.87 6.97
N VAL A 60 0.18 -10.01 7.56
CA VAL A 60 0.90 -11.27 7.36
C VAL A 60 0.91 -11.75 5.90
N ALA A 61 -0.09 -11.34 5.11
CA ALA A 61 -0.15 -11.58 3.67
C ALA A 61 0.96 -10.85 2.87
N PHE A 62 1.39 -9.65 3.30
CA PHE A 62 2.34 -8.81 2.55
C PHE A 62 3.65 -8.48 3.31
N ARG A 63 3.77 -8.89 4.58
CA ARG A 63 4.97 -8.59 5.40
C ARG A 63 6.20 -9.34 4.90
N THR A 64 7.34 -8.65 4.92
CA THR A 64 8.67 -9.15 4.57
C THR A 64 9.61 -9.06 5.78
N GLY A 65 10.68 -9.88 5.81
CA GLY A 65 11.72 -9.81 6.85
C GLY A 65 11.43 -10.52 8.18
N GLN A 66 10.29 -11.21 8.30
CA GLN A 66 9.98 -12.06 9.46
C GLN A 66 9.66 -13.48 9.00
N SER A 67 10.17 -14.48 9.74
CA SER A 67 9.80 -15.87 9.51
C SER A 67 8.29 -16.01 9.71
N THR A 68 7.60 -16.39 8.64
CA THR A 68 6.14 -16.51 8.59
C THR A 68 5.85 -17.86 7.97
N ARG A 69 5.07 -18.69 8.64
CA ARG A 69 4.67 -19.99 8.08
C ARG A 69 3.92 -19.73 6.78
N LEU A 70 4.19 -20.55 5.77
CA LEU A 70 3.54 -20.41 4.46
C LEU A 70 2.02 -20.56 4.60
N ASP A 71 1.56 -21.49 5.44
CA ASP A 71 0.14 -21.72 5.72
C ASP A 71 -0.54 -20.45 6.27
N ASP A 72 0.06 -19.80 7.27
CA ASP A 72 -0.47 -18.55 7.86
C ASP A 72 -0.56 -17.43 6.82
N ARG A 73 0.44 -17.35 5.93
CA ARG A 73 0.47 -16.34 4.87
C ARG A 73 -0.58 -16.60 3.80
N VAL A 74 -0.73 -17.85 3.36
CA VAL A 74 -1.74 -18.25 2.36
C VAL A 74 -3.15 -18.06 2.92
N PHE A 75 -3.39 -18.49 4.16
CA PHE A 75 -4.66 -18.29 4.85
C PHE A 75 -5.03 -16.80 4.89
N ALA A 76 -4.09 -15.94 5.27
CA ALA A 76 -4.33 -14.50 5.29
C ALA A 76 -4.56 -13.88 3.91
N MET A 77 -3.90 -14.37 2.86
CA MET A 77 -4.17 -13.96 1.48
C MET A 77 -5.59 -14.37 1.04
N CYS A 78 -6.03 -15.59 1.39
CA CYS A 78 -7.39 -16.06 1.11
C CYS A 78 -8.45 -15.24 1.86
N GLN A 79 -8.21 -14.91 3.14
CA GLN A 79 -9.10 -14.07 3.94
C GLN A 79 -9.28 -12.67 3.33
N MET A 80 -8.28 -12.13 2.65
CA MET A 80 -8.38 -10.82 1.99
C MET A 80 -9.10 -10.85 0.63
N LYS A 81 -9.31 -12.04 0.08
CA LYS A 81 -10.00 -12.25 -1.19
C LYS A 81 -11.49 -12.57 -1.00
N SER A 82 -11.90 -12.91 0.23
CA SER A 82 -13.28 -13.17 0.63
C SER A 82 -13.97 -11.88 1.08
#